data_AF-A0A183EHL2-F1
#
_entry.id   AF-A0A183EHL2-F1
#
_cell.length_a   1.000
_cell.length_b   1.000
_cell.length_c   1.000
_cell.angle_alpha   90.00
_cell.angle_beta   90.00
_cell.angle_gamma   90.00
#
_symmetry.space_group_name_H-M   'P 1'
#
loop_
_entity.id
_entity.type
_entity.pdbx_description
1 polymer ?
#
loop_
_entity_poly.entity_id
_entity_poly.type
_entity_poly.pdbx_seq_one_letter_code
_entity_poly.pdbx_strand_id
1 'polypeptide(L)'
;LRFFIFFRNFVETGEIAGVFEANNQEPLLLRWNTPARYYGCRLSETLASVKGGLSFDCPKFFIVYDVKTNFGSVAMFTGSNMADQLRAAVCLELVLCRGMIPTPTELDEVMEGLESAGWSVNKHRLVFDHWTYSEK
;
A
#
# COMPACT_ATOMS: atom_id res chain seq x y z
N LEU A 1 -8.49 -5.85 6.54
CA LEU A 1 -8.15 -5.70 7.98
C LEU A 1 -6.75 -6.22 8.26
N ARG A 2 -6.47 -7.53 8.07
CA ARG A 2 -5.19 -8.19 8.37
C ARG A 2 -3.92 -7.57 7.75
N PHE A 3 -4.00 -7.10 6.51
CA PHE A 3 -2.90 -6.42 5.82
C PHE A 3 -2.40 -5.18 6.60
N PHE A 4 -3.31 -4.42 7.20
CA PHE A 4 -2.98 -3.20 7.96
C PHE A 4 -2.37 -3.50 9.34
N ILE A 5 -2.77 -4.63 9.93
CA ILE A 5 -2.23 -5.11 11.21
C ILE A 5 -0.74 -5.42 11.06
N PHE A 6 -0.43 -6.17 10.01
CA PHE A 6 0.93 -6.51 9.63
C PHE A 6 1.79 -5.27 9.38
N PHE A 7 1.34 -4.36 8.51
CA PHE A 7 2.12 -3.17 8.13
C PHE A 7 2.46 -2.30 9.33
N ARG A 8 1.49 -2.18 10.24
CA ARG A 8 1.66 -1.40 11.43
C ARG A 8 2.68 -2.02 12.38
N ASN A 9 2.62 -3.32 12.64
CA ASN A 9 3.64 -4.01 13.43
C ASN A 9 5.03 -3.84 12.78
N PHE A 10 5.13 -4.00 11.46
CA PHE A 10 6.38 -3.78 10.73
C PHE A 10 6.92 -2.36 10.88
N VAL A 11 6.07 -1.33 10.83
CA VAL A 11 6.52 0.05 11.03
C VAL A 11 6.95 0.31 12.48
N GLU A 12 6.27 -0.28 13.46
CA GLU A 12 6.54 -0.07 14.89
C GLU A 12 7.76 -0.86 15.39
N THR A 13 7.97 -2.09 14.91
CA THR A 13 9.01 -3.01 15.40
C THR A 13 10.14 -3.26 14.41
N GLY A 14 9.94 -2.94 13.14
CA GLY A 14 10.83 -3.35 12.04
C GLY A 14 10.66 -4.82 11.64
N GLU A 15 9.78 -5.57 12.29
CA GLU A 15 9.62 -7.01 12.07
C GLU A 15 8.35 -7.36 11.31
N ILE A 16 8.51 -8.28 10.37
CA ILE A 16 7.43 -8.81 9.55
C ILE A 16 6.78 -9.96 10.33
N ALA A 17 5.65 -9.67 10.98
CA ALA A 17 4.88 -10.67 11.70
C ALA A 17 4.37 -11.76 10.74
N GLY A 18 4.44 -13.02 11.18
CA GLY A 18 3.82 -14.12 10.47
C GLY A 18 2.29 -14.03 10.52
N VAL A 19 1.65 -14.82 9.66
CA VAL A 19 0.18 -14.85 9.53
C VAL A 19 -0.49 -15.16 10.88
N PHE A 20 0.10 -16.04 11.69
CA PHE A 20 -0.45 -16.42 12.99
C PHE A 20 -0.36 -15.27 14.00
N GLU A 21 0.81 -14.61 14.14
CA GLU A 21 0.95 -13.48 15.06
C GLU A 21 0.01 -12.32 14.68
N ALA A 22 -0.09 -12.00 13.39
CA ALA A 22 -0.95 -10.93 12.90
C ALA A 22 -2.44 -11.20 13.20
N ASN A 23 -2.90 -12.46 13.10
CA ASN A 23 -4.28 -12.80 13.44
C ASN A 23 -4.59 -12.63 14.93
N ASN A 24 -3.61 -12.87 15.82
CA ASN A 24 -3.81 -12.70 17.27
C ASN A 24 -3.92 -11.22 17.69
N GLN A 25 -3.43 -10.29 16.86
CA GLN A 25 -3.49 -8.85 17.14
C GLN A 25 -4.76 -8.15 16.58
N GLU A 26 -5.60 -8.84 15.80
CA GLU A 26 -6.83 -8.31 15.18
C GLU A 26 -7.83 -7.64 16.15
N PRO A 27 -8.06 -8.13 17.38
CA PRO A 27 -9.03 -7.54 18.31
C PRO A 27 -8.65 -6.15 18.86
N LEU A 28 -7.38 -5.73 18.75
CA LEU A 28 -6.86 -4.55 19.46
C LEU A 28 -6.97 -3.23 18.66
N LEU A 29 -7.44 -3.27 17.41
CA LEU A 29 -7.15 -2.21 16.43
C LEU A 29 -8.33 -1.32 16.02
N LEU A 30 -9.49 -1.44 16.67
CA LEU A 30 -10.70 -0.65 16.38
C LEU A 30 -10.64 0.83 16.80
N ARG A 31 -9.48 1.35 17.27
CA ARG A 31 -9.40 2.68 17.91
C ARG A 31 -8.55 3.73 17.20
N TRP A 32 -8.10 3.51 15.96
CA TRP A 32 -7.24 4.49 15.28
C TRP A 32 -7.92 5.27 14.14
N ASN A 33 -7.66 6.58 14.11
CA ASN A 33 -7.89 7.46 12.95
C ASN A 33 -7.05 6.95 11.79
N THR A 34 -7.63 6.03 11.02
CA THR A 34 -6.95 5.44 9.87
C THR A 34 -7.02 6.46 8.73
N PRO A 35 -5.89 6.81 8.10
CA PRO A 35 -5.90 7.63 6.89
C PRO A 35 -6.87 7.06 5.87
N ALA A 36 -7.58 7.93 5.16
CA ALA A 36 -8.46 7.48 4.10
C ALA A 36 -7.62 7.04 2.89
N ARG A 37 -8.05 5.99 2.21
CA ARG A 37 -7.30 5.43 1.09
C ARG A 37 -8.18 4.89 0.00
N TYR A 38 -7.67 4.97 -1.22
CA TYR A 38 -8.36 4.55 -2.42
C TYR A 38 -7.44 3.73 -3.33
N TYR A 39 -7.77 2.45 -3.47
CA TYR A 39 -6.99 1.51 -4.27
C TYR A 39 -7.65 1.35 -5.65
N GLY A 40 -6.94 1.79 -6.69
CA GLY A 40 -7.49 1.85 -8.05
C GLY A 40 -8.32 3.11 -8.26
N CYS A 41 -7.74 4.12 -8.88
CA CYS A 41 -8.44 5.29 -9.41
C CYS A 41 -7.87 5.66 -10.77
N ARG A 42 -8.52 6.61 -11.44
CA ARG A 42 -7.98 7.15 -12.69
C ARG A 42 -6.69 7.90 -12.40
N LEU A 43 -5.71 7.75 -13.28
CA LEU A 43 -4.45 8.49 -13.17
C LEU A 43 -4.69 10.01 -13.10
N SER A 44 -5.66 10.55 -13.82
CA SER A 44 -6.01 11.97 -13.78
C SER A 44 -6.49 12.44 -12.40
N GLU A 45 -7.23 11.61 -11.67
CA GLU A 45 -7.72 11.91 -10.31
C GLU A 45 -6.56 11.85 -9.31
N THR A 46 -5.66 10.89 -9.51
CA THR A 46 -4.44 10.76 -8.71
C THR A 46 -3.53 11.97 -8.93
N LEU A 47 -3.28 12.35 -10.18
CA LEU A 47 -2.47 13.51 -10.57
C LEU A 47 -3.05 14.85 -10.08
N ALA A 48 -4.38 15.00 -10.07
CA ALA A 48 -5.02 16.19 -9.54
C ALA A 48 -4.72 16.39 -8.05
N SER A 49 -4.52 15.29 -7.31
CA SER A 49 -4.24 15.27 -5.87
C SER A 49 -2.77 15.54 -5.53
N VAL A 50 -1.87 15.60 -6.52
CA VAL A 50 -0.42 15.82 -6.32
C VAL A 50 -0.10 17.21 -5.74
N LYS A 51 -0.99 18.20 -5.94
CA LYS A 51 -0.72 19.63 -5.66
C LYS A 51 -0.44 20.01 -4.19
N GLY A 52 -0.38 19.05 -3.27
CA GLY A 52 -0.01 19.28 -1.87
C GLY A 52 0.56 18.05 -1.16
N GLY A 53 1.01 17.04 -1.92
CA GLY A 53 1.29 15.71 -1.40
C GLY A 53 2.62 15.11 -1.86
N LEU A 54 2.90 13.89 -1.38
CA LEU A 54 3.95 13.03 -1.88
C LEU A 54 3.42 12.21 -3.05
N SER A 55 4.25 12.00 -4.07
CA SER A 55 3.90 11.13 -5.20
C SER A 55 5.04 10.18 -5.51
N PHE A 56 4.72 8.95 -5.86
CA PHE A 56 5.71 7.96 -6.26
C PHE A 56 5.25 7.25 -7.52
N ASP A 57 6.15 7.24 -8.50
CA ASP A 57 5.94 6.62 -9.80
C ASP A 57 6.73 5.32 -9.88
N CYS A 58 6.03 4.24 -10.22
CA CYS A 58 6.56 2.92 -10.41
C CYS A 58 6.06 2.39 -11.75
N PRO A 59 6.83 1.59 -12.51
CA PRO A 59 6.40 1.09 -13.82
C PRO A 59 5.04 0.37 -13.84
N LYS A 60 4.55 -0.10 -12.69
CA LYS A 60 3.28 -0.84 -12.56
C LYS A 60 2.16 -0.08 -11.84
N PHE A 61 2.47 1.06 -11.23
CA PHE A 61 1.49 1.83 -10.48
C PHE A 61 2.02 3.23 -10.15
N PHE A 62 1.11 4.15 -9.89
CA PHE A 62 1.40 5.49 -9.41
C PHE A 62 0.65 5.73 -8.11
N ILE A 63 1.31 6.25 -7.08
CA ILE A 63 0.66 6.61 -5.82
C ILE A 63 0.79 8.10 -5.52
N VAL A 64 -0.22 8.61 -4.82
CA VAL A 64 -0.22 9.96 -4.24
C VAL A 64 -0.70 9.90 -2.81
N TYR A 65 -0.06 10.66 -1.95
CA TYR A 65 -0.49 10.90 -0.58
C TYR A 65 -0.60 12.40 -0.32
N ASP A 66 -1.81 12.88 -0.11
CA ASP A 66 -2.07 14.26 0.31
C ASP A 66 -1.97 14.36 1.84
N VAL A 67 -0.90 15.01 2.29
CA VAL A 67 -0.59 15.21 3.72
C VAL A 67 -1.66 16.06 4.41
N LYS A 68 -2.31 16.98 3.69
CA LYS A 68 -3.29 17.91 4.28
C LYS A 68 -4.61 17.21 4.60
N THR A 69 -5.04 16.34 3.69
CA THR A 69 -6.30 15.59 3.83
C THR A 69 -6.09 14.21 4.45
N ASN A 70 -4.84 13.82 4.70
CA ASN A 70 -4.45 12.50 5.18
C ASN A 70 -5.08 11.39 4.30
N PHE A 71 -4.96 11.57 2.99
CA PHE A 71 -5.61 10.74 1.98
C PHE A 71 -4.59 10.17 1.00
N GLY A 72 -4.65 8.86 0.78
CA GLY A 72 -3.80 8.12 -0.14
C GLY A 72 -4.55 7.54 -1.33
N SER A 73 -4.00 7.60 -2.53
CA SER A 73 -4.60 7.02 -3.73
C SER A 73 -3.60 6.28 -4.60
N VAL A 74 -4.04 5.19 -5.21
CA VAL A 74 -3.26 4.37 -6.14
C VAL A 74 -3.94 4.34 -7.50
N ALA A 75 -3.21 4.65 -8.56
CA ALA A 75 -3.56 4.34 -9.94
C ALA A 75 -2.73 3.13 -10.41
N MET A 76 -3.38 2.13 -11.01
CA MET A 76 -2.71 0.92 -11.49
C MET A 76 -2.42 1.01 -12.99
N PHE A 77 -1.26 0.52 -13.42
CA PHE A 77 -0.94 0.38 -14.84
C PHE A 77 -1.70 -0.79 -15.48
N THR A 78 -2.00 -0.67 -16.76
CA THR A 78 -2.63 -1.74 -17.57
C THR A 78 -1.66 -2.91 -17.71
N GLY A 79 -2.08 -4.10 -17.28
CA GLY A 79 -1.22 -5.29 -17.27
C GLY A 79 -0.50 -5.51 -15.93
N SER A 80 -0.85 -4.76 -14.89
CA SER A 80 -0.49 -5.08 -13.51
C SER A 80 -1.28 -6.29 -13.00
N ASN A 81 -0.62 -7.13 -12.20
CA ASN A 81 -1.18 -8.35 -11.61
C ASN A 81 -1.49 -8.18 -10.11
N MET A 82 -1.89 -9.27 -9.42
CA MET A 82 -2.18 -9.22 -7.98
C MET A 82 -0.94 -8.90 -7.11
N ALA A 83 0.25 -9.34 -7.51
CA ALA A 83 1.47 -8.99 -6.78
C ALA A 83 1.78 -7.49 -6.95
N ASP A 84 1.56 -6.92 -8.14
CA ASP A 84 1.71 -5.48 -8.38
C ASP A 84 0.70 -4.67 -7.55
N GLN A 85 -0.55 -5.13 -7.46
CA GLN A 85 -1.58 -4.53 -6.60
C GLN A 85 -1.17 -4.54 -5.13
N LEU A 86 -0.71 -5.70 -4.62
CA LEU A 86 -0.23 -5.79 -3.25
C LEU A 86 0.94 -4.84 -3.02
N ARG A 87 1.93 -4.84 -3.92
CA ARG A 87 3.09 -3.96 -3.87
C ARG A 87 2.70 -2.48 -3.85
N ALA A 88 1.73 -2.08 -4.66
CA ALA A 88 1.21 -0.72 -4.64
C ALA A 88 0.53 -0.37 -3.31
N ALA A 89 -0.23 -1.31 -2.73
CA ALA A 89 -0.82 -1.13 -1.42
C ALA A 89 0.23 -1.04 -0.31
N VAL A 90 1.28 -1.88 -0.36
CA VAL A 90 2.43 -1.81 0.56
C VAL A 90 3.07 -0.43 0.51
N CYS A 91 3.36 0.04 -0.71
CA CYS A 91 3.97 1.35 -0.93
C CYS A 91 3.11 2.46 -0.30
N LEU A 92 1.80 2.44 -0.56
CA LEU A 92 0.89 3.43 0.02
C LEU A 92 0.86 3.37 1.56
N GLU A 93 0.78 2.19 2.16
CA GLU A 93 0.77 2.07 3.63
C GLU A 93 2.08 2.55 4.26
N LEU A 94 3.24 2.26 3.63
CA LEU A 94 4.52 2.78 4.12
C LEU A 94 4.54 4.31 4.10
N VAL A 95 4.03 4.93 3.03
CA VAL A 95 3.91 6.38 2.94
C VAL A 95 2.96 6.93 4.01
N LEU A 96 1.79 6.30 4.19
CA LEU A 96 0.80 6.72 5.19
C LEU A 96 1.34 6.60 6.62
N CYS A 97 2.09 5.55 6.92
CA CYS A 97 2.61 5.31 8.26
C CYS A 97 3.87 6.15 8.57
N ARG A 98 4.75 6.36 7.59
CA ARG A 98 6.06 7.02 7.80
C ARG A 98 6.09 8.48 7.34
N GLY A 99 5.15 8.90 6.50
CA GLY A 99 5.17 10.22 5.87
C GLY A 99 6.32 10.40 4.87
N MET A 100 6.88 9.31 4.35
CA MET A 100 8.03 9.30 3.42
C MET A 100 7.83 8.27 2.32
N ILE A 101 8.35 8.56 1.13
CA ILE A 101 8.33 7.64 -0.01
C ILE A 101 9.37 6.54 0.21
N PRO A 102 8.99 5.25 0.22
CA PRO A 102 9.95 4.16 0.30
C PRO A 102 10.76 4.08 -1.00
N THR A 103 12.01 3.67 -0.88
CA THR A 103 12.84 3.32 -2.04
C THR A 103 12.32 2.04 -2.70
N PRO A 104 12.61 1.82 -4.00
CA PRO A 104 12.26 0.57 -4.68
C PRO A 104 12.82 -0.66 -3.96
N THR A 105 14.05 -0.57 -3.43
CA THR A 105 14.71 -1.65 -2.69
C THR A 105 14.02 -1.96 -1.36
N GLU A 106 13.66 -0.93 -0.57
CA GLU A 106 12.87 -1.16 0.66
C GLU A 106 11.53 -1.83 0.35
N LEU A 107 10.92 -1.47 -0.78
CA LEU A 107 9.68 -2.09 -1.22
C LEU A 107 9.88 -3.56 -1.63
N ASP A 108 11.01 -3.89 -2.27
CA ASP A 108 11.39 -5.28 -2.57
C ASP A 108 11.60 -6.08 -1.27
N GLU A 109 12.39 -5.56 -0.33
CA GLU A 109 12.69 -6.21 0.96
C GLU A 109 11.41 -6.53 1.75
N VAL A 110 10.44 -5.61 1.77
CA VAL A 110 9.15 -5.85 2.44
C VAL A 110 8.35 -6.95 1.75
N MET A 111 8.36 -6.98 0.42
CA MET A 111 7.64 -8.01 -0.35
C MET A 111 8.28 -9.39 -0.19
N GLU A 112 9.61 -9.47 -0.21
CA GLU A 112 10.36 -10.72 0.05
C GLU A 112 10.18 -11.21 1.49
N GLY A 113 10.18 -10.28 2.44
CA GLY A 113 9.94 -10.59 3.84
C GLY A 113 8.52 -11.12 4.07
N LEU A 114 7.50 -10.54 3.41
CA LEU A 114 6.14 -11.06 3.42
C LEU A 114 6.09 -12.52 2.95
N GLU A 115 6.70 -12.83 1.80
CA GLU A 115 6.77 -14.21 1.29
C GLU A 115 7.46 -15.14 2.29
N SER A 116 8.60 -14.71 2.84
CA SER A 116 9.40 -15.46 3.81
C SER A 116 8.64 -15.75 5.11
N ALA A 117 7.76 -14.83 5.53
CA ALA A 117 6.86 -14.98 6.68
C ALA A 117 5.57 -15.77 6.36
N GLY A 118 5.49 -16.36 5.16
CA GLY A 118 4.39 -17.23 4.74
C GLY A 118 3.16 -16.51 4.19
N TRP A 119 3.28 -15.21 3.87
CA TRP A 119 2.20 -14.47 3.21
C TRP A 119 2.17 -14.76 1.71
N SER A 120 0.97 -14.91 1.17
CA SER A 120 0.78 -15.07 -0.27
C SER A 120 0.74 -13.70 -0.93
N VAL A 121 1.81 -13.31 -1.63
CA VAL A 121 1.85 -11.99 -2.29
C VAL A 121 1.06 -11.91 -3.58
N ASN A 122 0.76 -13.07 -4.18
CA ASN A 122 -0.02 -13.20 -5.40
C ASN A 122 -1.51 -13.48 -5.16
N LYS A 123 -1.97 -13.51 -3.90
CA LYS A 123 -3.38 -13.71 -3.54
C LYS A 123 -3.75 -12.80 -2.38
N HIS A 124 -4.57 -11.79 -2.65
CA HIS A 124 -5.13 -10.94 -1.62
C HIS A 124 -6.61 -10.64 -1.89
N ARG A 125 -7.28 -10.09 -0.87
CA ARG A 125 -8.67 -9.61 -0.95
C ARG A 125 -8.77 -8.09 -0.85
N LEU A 126 -7.66 -7.37 -1.07
CA LEU A 126 -7.70 -5.92 -1.25
C LEU A 126 -8.61 -5.61 -2.44
N VAL A 127 -9.55 -4.71 -2.23
CA VAL A 127 -10.46 -4.25 -3.28
C VAL A 127 -9.74 -3.14 -4.02
N PHE A 128 -9.40 -3.40 -5.29
CA PHE A 128 -8.95 -2.39 -6.24
C PHE A 128 -10.07 -2.12 -7.23
N ASP A 129 -10.35 -0.85 -7.54
CA ASP A 129 -11.21 -0.56 -8.69
C ASP A 129 -10.52 -1.02 -9.99
N HIS A 130 -11.35 -1.30 -10.99
CA HIS A 130 -10.90 -1.75 -12.31
C HIS A 130 -10.30 -0.65 -13.19
N TRP A 131 -10.11 0.56 -12.66
CA TRP A 131 -9.49 1.66 -13.40
C TRP A 131 -7.98 1.41 -13.55
N THR A 132 -7.52 1.27 -14.79
CA THR A 132 -6.09 1.21 -15.13
C THR A 132 -5.72 2.30 -16.12
N TYR A 133 -4.45 2.69 -16.14
CA TYR A 133 -3.88 3.57 -17.16
C TYR A 133 -2.87 2.82 -18.01
N SER A 134 -2.79 3.14 -19.30
CA SER A 134 -1.67 2.74 -20.16
C SER A 134 -0.91 3.99 -20.58
N GLU A 135 0.36 3.83 -20.92
CA GLU A 135 1.04 4.83 -21.75
C GLU A 135 0.29 4.94 -23.08
N LYS A 136 0.32 6.14 -23.68
CA LYS A 136 -0.29 6.39 -25.00
C LYS A 136 0.60 5.85 -26.10
#